data_AF-A0A0E9N048-F1
#
_entry.id   AF-A0A0E9N048-F1
#
_cell.length_a   1.000
_cell.length_b   1.000
_cell.length_c   1.000
_cell.angle_alpha   90.00
_cell.angle_beta   90.00
_cell.angle_gamma   90.00
#
_symmetry.space_group_name_H-M   'P 1'
#
loop_
_entity.id
_entity.type
_entity.pdbx_description
1 polymer ?
#
loop_
_entity_poly.entity_id
_entity_poly.type
_entity_poly.pdbx_seq_one_letter_code
_entity_poly.pdbx_strand_id
1 'polypeptide(L)'
;MRSFLLCIALLAAFCCFSQQKAPALKSHAGDPVIFVDSVRTSMENMKKVNAEDIARINVYKDSSAVRLLGQEGRYGAVYIETNTFIQTRYWSLFSLISLDYARAVPTPACDTAVAYQLNNTWLTRRPYTDLSALHRDSIHSIKIIDSTTLVAQFRIQDKKHGVMITTRH
;
A
#
# COMPACT_ATOMS: atom_id res chain seq x y z
N MET A 1 -50.37 -7.39 21.26
CA MET A 1 -49.11 -6.99 21.93
C MET A 1 -48.21 -8.18 22.30
N ARG A 2 -48.21 -9.29 21.53
CA ARG A 2 -47.31 -10.44 21.75
C ARG A 2 -46.23 -10.60 20.67
N SER A 3 -46.43 -10.01 19.49
CA SER A 3 -45.47 -10.07 18.37
C SER A 3 -44.38 -8.98 18.40
N PHE A 4 -44.50 -7.96 19.26
CA PHE A 4 -43.52 -6.87 19.33
C PHE A 4 -42.33 -7.17 20.25
N LEU A 5 -42.49 -8.08 21.22
CA LEU A 5 -41.41 -8.51 22.12
C LEU A 5 -40.44 -9.51 21.46
N LEU A 6 -40.85 -10.21 20.39
CA LEU A 6 -39.99 -11.22 19.75
C LEU A 6 -38.90 -10.61 18.84
N CYS A 7 -39.10 -9.38 18.34
CA CYS A 7 -38.14 -8.73 17.45
C CYS A 7 -36.94 -8.10 18.20
N ILE A 8 -37.12 -7.72 19.47
CA ILE A 8 -36.05 -7.10 20.28
C ILE A 8 -34.99 -8.14 20.70
N ALA A 9 -35.39 -9.41 20.87
CA ALA A 9 -34.46 -10.50 21.20
C ALA A 9 -33.57 -10.91 20.01
N LEU A 10 -34.04 -10.71 18.76
CA LEU A 10 -33.26 -11.03 17.55
C LEU A 10 -32.22 -9.95 17.18
N LEU A 11 -32.42 -8.69 17.61
CA LEU A 11 -31.42 -7.63 17.41
C LEU A 11 -30.21 -7.73 18.38
N ALA A 12 -30.38 -8.35 19.54
CA ALA A 12 -29.29 -8.48 20.52
C ALA A 12 -28.22 -9.53 20.13
N ALA A 13 -28.57 -10.49 19.26
CA ALA A 13 -27.63 -11.54 18.83
C ALA A 13 -26.58 -11.06 17.81
N PHE A 14 -26.80 -9.92 17.15
CA PHE A 14 -25.85 -9.37 16.17
C PHE A 14 -24.76 -8.46 16.77
N CYS A 15 -24.86 -8.08 18.04
CA CYS A 15 -23.86 -7.20 18.67
C CYS A 15 -22.63 -7.94 19.23
N CYS A 16 -22.64 -9.28 19.29
CA CYS A 16 -21.56 -10.05 19.94
C CYS A 16 -20.34 -10.38 19.05
N PHE A 17 -20.29 -9.91 17.80
CA PHE A 17 -19.18 -10.22 16.88
C PHE A 17 -18.06 -9.16 16.82
N SER A 18 -17.88 -8.31 17.84
CA SER A 18 -16.92 -7.19 17.75
C SER A 18 -15.74 -7.14 18.74
N GLN A 19 -15.37 -8.23 19.40
CA GLN A 19 -14.05 -8.29 20.07
C GLN A 19 -13.34 -9.62 19.85
N GLN A 20 -12.81 -9.82 18.64
CA GLN A 20 -11.65 -10.69 18.51
C GLN A 20 -10.48 -9.97 19.20
N LYS A 21 -10.15 -10.43 20.42
CA LYS A 21 -9.04 -9.90 21.21
C LYS A 21 -7.76 -9.97 20.36
N ALA A 22 -7.24 -8.82 19.95
CA ALA A 22 -6.00 -8.76 19.19
C ALA A 22 -4.89 -9.46 20.00
N PRO A 23 -4.04 -10.31 19.39
CA PRO A 23 -2.97 -10.99 20.10
C PRO A 23 -2.10 -9.96 20.80
N ALA A 24 -1.82 -10.17 22.08
CA ALA A 24 -1.01 -9.27 22.88
C ALA A 24 0.38 -9.13 22.25
N LEU A 25 0.72 -7.92 21.80
CA LEU A 25 2.05 -7.61 21.28
C LEU A 25 3.06 -7.74 22.42
N LYS A 26 3.91 -8.76 22.36
CA LYS A 26 5.04 -8.88 23.27
C LYS A 26 6.11 -7.85 22.86
N SER A 27 6.33 -6.85 23.70
CA SER A 27 7.43 -5.88 23.58
C SER A 27 8.15 -5.76 24.92
N HIS A 28 9.48 -5.73 24.90
CA HIS A 28 10.29 -5.47 26.09
C HIS A 28 10.56 -3.98 26.26
N ALA A 29 10.84 -3.55 27.49
CA ALA A 29 11.28 -2.17 27.73
C ALA A 29 12.60 -1.93 27.01
N GLY A 30 12.63 -0.93 26.12
CA GLY A 30 13.79 -0.64 25.27
C GLY A 30 13.64 -1.07 23.81
N ASP A 31 12.58 -1.82 23.45
CA ASP A 31 12.35 -2.24 22.08
C ASP A 31 11.74 -1.11 21.22
N PRO A 32 12.15 -0.99 19.94
CA PRO A 32 11.50 -0.07 19.00
C PRO A 32 10.09 -0.54 18.64
N VAL A 33 9.24 0.39 18.22
CA VAL A 33 7.91 0.06 17.67
C VAL A 33 8.06 -0.43 16.24
N ILE A 34 7.49 -1.59 15.91
CA ILE A 34 7.64 -2.21 14.58
C ILE A 34 6.30 -2.22 13.85
N PHE A 35 6.34 -1.83 12.58
CA PHE A 35 5.24 -1.92 11.63
C PHE A 35 5.67 -2.72 10.41
N VAL A 36 4.82 -3.64 9.98
CA VAL A 36 4.92 -4.33 8.68
C VAL A 36 3.67 -3.97 7.91
N ASP A 37 3.81 -3.40 6.71
CA ASP A 37 2.70 -3.01 5.84
C ASP A 37 1.67 -2.12 6.57
N SER A 38 2.18 -1.14 7.34
CA SER A 38 1.42 -0.23 8.20
C SER A 38 0.70 -0.85 9.40
N VAL A 39 0.83 -2.16 9.62
CA VAL A 39 0.25 -2.86 10.76
C VAL A 39 1.29 -3.03 11.86
N ARG A 40 0.97 -2.57 13.08
CA ARG A 40 1.85 -2.74 14.25
C ARG A 40 2.02 -4.24 14.54
N THR A 41 3.26 -4.67 14.71
CA THR A 41 3.59 -6.08 14.88
C THR A 41 4.64 -6.31 15.98
N SER A 42 4.80 -7.56 16.39
CA SER A 42 5.85 -7.97 17.34
C SER A 42 7.15 -8.28 16.60
N MET A 43 8.27 -8.24 17.31
CA MET A 43 9.57 -8.68 16.80
C MET A 43 9.52 -10.12 16.25
N GLU A 44 8.80 -11.02 16.94
CA GLU A 44 8.65 -12.42 16.52
C GLU A 44 7.91 -12.53 15.18
N ASN A 45 6.84 -11.75 14.98
CA ASN A 45 6.08 -11.77 13.73
C ASN A 45 6.83 -11.06 12.60
N MET A 46 7.58 -10.00 12.90
CA MET A 46 8.45 -9.35 11.91
C MET A 46 9.50 -10.34 11.36
N LYS A 47 10.10 -11.16 12.23
CA LYS A 47 11.07 -12.19 11.82
C LYS A 47 10.50 -13.27 10.88
N LYS A 48 9.17 -13.38 10.76
CA LYS A 48 8.50 -14.32 9.84
C LYS A 48 8.33 -13.73 8.44
N VAL A 49 8.60 -12.44 8.24
CA VAL A 49 8.56 -11.80 6.92
C VAL A 49 9.75 -12.30 6.11
N ASN A 50 9.50 -12.81 4.90
CA ASN A 50 10.55 -13.21 3.99
C ASN A 50 11.34 -11.98 3.53
N ALA A 51 12.68 -12.04 3.64
CA ALA A 51 13.56 -10.95 3.27
C ALA A 51 13.44 -10.57 1.77
N GLU A 52 13.12 -11.54 0.91
CA GLU A 52 12.94 -11.31 -0.54
C GLU A 52 11.69 -10.48 -0.87
N ASP A 53 10.68 -10.52 0.02
CA ASP A 53 9.43 -9.79 -0.14
C ASP A 53 9.53 -8.34 0.37
N ILE A 54 10.60 -8.01 1.09
CA ILE A 54 10.81 -6.66 1.62
C ILE A 54 11.25 -5.72 0.50
N ALA A 55 10.47 -4.66 0.29
CA ALA A 55 10.80 -3.60 -0.65
C ALA A 55 11.58 -2.47 0.03
N ARG A 56 11.19 -2.11 1.26
CA ARG A 56 11.78 -0.99 2.00
C ARG A 56 11.74 -1.22 3.50
N ILE A 57 12.79 -0.75 4.18
CA ILE A 57 12.83 -0.61 5.64
C ILE A 57 13.19 0.84 5.96
N ASN A 58 12.32 1.52 6.71
CA ASN A 58 12.58 2.84 7.26
C ASN A 58 12.80 2.71 8.77
N VAL A 59 13.93 3.23 9.25
CA VAL A 59 14.27 3.23 10.68
C VAL A 59 14.28 4.68 11.17
N TYR A 60 13.42 4.97 12.13
CA TYR A 60 13.34 6.27 12.80
C TYR A 60 14.00 6.18 14.17
N LYS A 61 14.88 7.14 14.47
CA LYS A 61 15.66 7.19 15.71
C LYS A 61 15.41 8.51 16.45
N ASP A 62 15.71 8.52 17.75
CA ASP A 62 15.68 9.71 18.59
C ASP A 62 14.37 10.52 18.42
N SER A 63 14.50 11.83 18.20
CA SER A 63 13.37 12.75 18.07
C SER A 63 12.46 12.45 16.87
N SER A 64 12.93 11.78 15.81
CA SER A 64 12.06 11.50 14.65
C SER A 64 11.00 10.45 14.97
N ALA A 65 11.35 9.41 15.73
CA ALA A 65 10.40 8.38 16.14
C ALA A 65 9.36 8.92 17.13
N VAL A 66 9.81 9.76 18.09
CA VAL A 66 8.92 10.43 19.05
C VAL A 66 7.95 11.37 18.34
N ARG A 67 8.39 12.07 17.29
CA ARG A 67 7.51 12.94 16.48
C ARG A 67 6.40 12.16 15.77
N LEU A 68 6.68 10.92 15.34
CA LEU A 68 5.73 10.07 14.61
C LEU A 68 4.77 9.32 15.54
N LEU A 69 5.26 8.83 16.69
CA LEU A 69 4.55 7.88 17.56
C LEU A 69 4.33 8.38 19.00
N GLY A 70 4.72 9.61 19.32
CA GLY A 70 4.71 10.12 20.69
C GLY A 70 5.65 9.33 21.59
N GLN A 71 5.29 9.16 22.86
CA GLN A 71 6.16 8.51 23.84
C GLN A 71 6.43 7.02 23.61
N GLU A 72 5.63 6.36 22.77
CA GLU A 72 5.89 4.98 22.37
C GLU A 72 7.13 4.88 21.47
N GLY A 73 7.43 5.93 20.70
CA GLY A 73 8.59 5.99 19.81
C GLY A 73 9.91 6.32 20.50
N ARG A 74 9.96 6.43 21.84
CA ARG A 74 11.18 6.83 22.58
C ARG A 74 12.37 5.90 22.39
N TYR A 75 12.13 4.65 22.00
CA TYR A 75 13.15 3.66 21.69
C TYR A 75 13.32 3.43 20.18
N GLY A 76 12.74 4.30 19.36
CA GLY A 76 12.78 4.22 17.90
C GLY A 76 11.55 3.53 17.29
N ALA A 77 11.51 3.57 15.96
CA ALA A 77 10.48 2.89 15.17
C ALA A 77 11.06 2.27 13.90
N VAL A 78 10.51 1.14 13.48
CA VAL A 78 10.88 0.43 12.26
C VAL A 78 9.62 0.22 11.44
N TYR A 79 9.62 0.72 10.20
CA TYR A 79 8.56 0.49 9.23
C TYR A 79 9.10 -0.35 8.10
N ILE A 80 8.46 -1.49 7.85
CA ILE A 80 8.79 -2.43 6.79
C ILE A 80 7.62 -2.42 5.81
N GLU A 81 7.93 -2.24 4.52
CA GLU A 81 6.95 -2.32 3.44
C GLU A 81 7.34 -3.45 2.49
N THR A 82 6.40 -4.34 2.20
CA THR A 82 6.57 -5.43 1.24
C THR A 82 6.33 -4.96 -0.20
N ASN A 83 6.87 -5.70 -1.17
CA ASN A 83 6.64 -5.45 -2.59
C ASN A 83 5.13 -5.41 -2.91
N THR A 84 4.38 -6.38 -2.39
CA THR A 84 2.91 -6.48 -2.58
C THR A 84 2.17 -5.29 -1.99
N PHE A 85 2.57 -4.83 -0.80
CA PHE A 85 1.95 -3.67 -0.17
C PHE A 85 2.17 -2.39 -0.98
N ILE A 86 3.40 -2.15 -1.44
CA ILE A 86 3.70 -1.00 -2.31
C ILE A 86 2.90 -1.07 -3.61
N GLN A 87 2.85 -2.24 -4.25
CA GLN A 87 2.05 -2.48 -5.46
C GLN A 87 0.59 -2.13 -5.27
N THR A 88 -0.01 -2.65 -4.19
CA THR A 88 -1.40 -2.41 -3.85
C THR A 88 -1.65 -0.93 -3.58
N ARG A 89 -0.73 -0.24 -2.89
CA ARG A 89 -0.86 1.18 -2.55
C ARG A 89 -0.94 2.06 -3.78
N TYR A 90 0.02 1.99 -4.70
CA TYR A 90 -0.03 2.87 -5.88
C TYR A 90 -1.11 2.41 -6.87
N TRP A 91 -1.40 1.11 -6.99
CA TRP A 91 -2.51 0.64 -7.82
C TRP A 91 -3.83 1.26 -7.34
N SER A 92 -4.08 1.24 -6.02
CA SER A 92 -5.27 1.85 -5.43
C SER A 92 -5.29 3.37 -5.66
N LEU A 93 -4.14 4.04 -5.48
CA LEU A 93 -3.99 5.46 -5.73
C LEU A 93 -4.33 5.83 -7.19
N PHE A 94 -3.75 5.13 -8.16
CA PHE A 94 -3.93 5.41 -9.58
C PHE A 94 -5.36 5.09 -10.04
N SER A 95 -5.94 3.99 -9.55
CA SER A 95 -7.33 3.63 -9.82
C SER A 95 -8.31 4.68 -9.32
N LEU A 96 -7.97 5.33 -8.20
CA LEU A 96 -8.78 6.40 -7.62
C LEU A 96 -8.59 7.76 -8.32
N ILE A 97 -7.51 7.94 -9.07
CA ILE A 97 -7.24 9.18 -9.82
C ILE A 97 -7.73 9.08 -11.27
N SER A 98 -7.70 7.89 -11.87
CA SER A 98 -8.02 7.68 -13.28
C SER A 98 -8.93 6.47 -13.47
N LEU A 99 -10.14 6.71 -13.96
CA LEU A 99 -11.08 5.66 -14.33
C LEU A 99 -10.54 4.79 -15.48
N ASP A 100 -9.83 5.40 -16.43
CA ASP A 100 -9.21 4.67 -17.54
C ASP A 100 -8.11 3.72 -17.04
N TYR A 101 -7.33 4.14 -16.04
CA TYR A 101 -6.39 3.26 -15.36
C TYR A 101 -7.12 2.10 -14.67
N ALA A 102 -8.17 2.39 -13.90
CA ALA A 102 -8.93 1.35 -13.19
C ALA A 102 -9.54 0.30 -14.14
N ARG A 103 -9.94 0.72 -15.35
CA ARG A 103 -10.42 -0.18 -16.41
C ARG A 103 -9.31 -1.01 -17.04
N ALA A 104 -8.16 -0.39 -17.32
CA ALA A 104 -7.01 -1.05 -17.95
C ALA A 104 -6.28 -2.01 -16.99
N VAL A 105 -6.24 -1.69 -15.70
CA VAL A 105 -5.54 -2.43 -14.65
C VAL A 105 -6.51 -2.73 -13.50
N PRO A 106 -7.47 -3.66 -13.69
CA PRO A 106 -8.55 -3.88 -12.74
C PRO A 106 -8.09 -4.56 -11.44
N THR A 107 -6.91 -5.19 -11.43
CA THR A 107 -6.33 -5.82 -10.24
C THR A 107 -4.83 -5.53 -10.16
N PRO A 108 -4.22 -5.54 -8.95
CA PRO A 108 -2.77 -5.38 -8.79
C PRO A 108 -1.95 -6.39 -9.59
N ALA A 109 -2.46 -7.62 -9.81
CA ALA A 109 -1.75 -8.66 -10.56
C ALA A 109 -1.54 -8.30 -12.05
N CYS A 110 -2.40 -7.43 -12.61
CA CYS A 110 -2.31 -6.97 -14.00
C CYS A 110 -1.14 -6.00 -14.24
N ASP A 111 -0.51 -5.50 -13.18
CA ASP A 111 0.61 -4.55 -13.22
C ASP A 111 1.81 -5.09 -14.03
N THR A 112 2.04 -6.40 -13.99
CA THR A 112 3.11 -7.06 -14.78
C THR A 112 3.00 -6.81 -16.28
N ALA A 113 1.79 -6.53 -16.80
CA ALA A 113 1.52 -6.24 -18.19
C ALA A 113 1.59 -4.73 -18.54
N VAL A 114 2.03 -3.88 -17.60
CA VAL A 114 2.03 -2.42 -17.74
C VAL A 114 3.46 -1.89 -17.93
N ALA A 115 3.62 -0.92 -18.83
CA ALA A 115 4.79 -0.05 -18.89
C ALA A 115 4.48 1.26 -18.16
N TYR A 116 5.29 1.65 -17.19
CA TYR A 116 5.12 2.93 -16.50
C TYR A 116 6.08 3.98 -17.03
N GLN A 117 5.57 5.19 -17.19
CA GLN A 117 6.37 6.38 -17.46
C GLN A 117 6.10 7.41 -16.36
N LEU A 118 7.16 7.98 -15.77
CA LEU A 118 7.08 9.05 -14.80
C LEU A 118 7.82 10.27 -15.35
N ASN A 119 7.13 11.40 -15.50
CA ASN A 119 7.70 12.67 -15.99
C ASN A 119 8.55 12.47 -17.26
N ASN A 120 7.96 11.82 -18.27
CA ASN A 120 8.58 11.50 -19.56
C ASN A 120 9.70 10.44 -19.53
N THR A 121 9.99 9.84 -18.37
CA THR A 121 10.98 8.77 -18.23
C THR A 121 10.30 7.41 -18.07
N TRP A 122 10.57 6.48 -18.99
CA TRP A 122 10.07 5.11 -18.88
C TRP A 122 10.80 4.34 -17.79
N LEU A 123 10.05 3.72 -16.89
CA LEU A 123 10.58 2.96 -15.76
C LEU A 123 10.93 1.54 -16.22
N THR A 124 12.21 1.28 -16.43
CA THR A 124 12.71 0.00 -16.98
C THR A 124 13.18 -0.98 -15.91
N ARG A 125 13.48 -0.52 -14.69
CA ARG A 125 13.91 -1.34 -13.56
C ARG A 125 13.07 -1.04 -12.33
N ARG A 126 12.39 -2.06 -11.79
CA ARG A 126 11.61 -2.00 -10.53
C ARG A 126 10.80 -0.69 -10.39
N PRO A 127 9.79 -0.47 -11.24
CA PRO A 127 9.00 0.77 -11.25
C PRO A 127 8.41 1.11 -9.87
N TYR A 128 8.17 0.09 -9.05
CA TYR A 128 7.66 0.18 -7.69
C TYR A 128 8.44 1.13 -6.80
N THR A 129 9.77 1.22 -6.96
CA THR A 129 10.60 2.12 -6.14
C THR A 129 10.22 3.59 -6.39
N ASP A 130 10.17 3.99 -7.66
CA ASP A 130 9.87 5.37 -8.06
C ASP A 130 8.40 5.71 -7.81
N LEU A 131 7.51 4.78 -8.15
CA LEU A 131 6.06 4.96 -7.98
C LEU A 131 5.65 5.01 -6.49
N SER A 132 6.41 4.36 -5.60
CA SER A 132 6.12 4.38 -4.15
C SER A 132 6.23 5.76 -3.52
N ALA A 133 7.04 6.67 -4.09
CA ALA A 133 7.21 8.02 -3.58
C ALA A 133 6.04 8.95 -3.96
N LEU A 134 5.14 8.49 -4.83
CA LEU A 134 4.02 9.29 -5.29
C LEU A 134 2.91 9.33 -4.25
N HIS A 135 2.37 10.53 -4.08
CA HIS A 135 1.19 10.83 -3.28
C HIS A 135 0.09 11.38 -4.19
N ARG A 136 -1.16 11.37 -3.70
CA ARG A 136 -2.29 11.92 -4.47
C ARG A 136 -2.02 13.34 -4.94
N ASP A 137 -1.56 14.19 -4.02
CA ASP A 137 -1.41 15.62 -4.28
C ASP A 137 -0.20 15.91 -5.19
N SER A 138 0.77 15.00 -5.26
CA SER A 138 1.90 15.12 -6.19
C SER A 138 1.52 14.76 -7.62
N ILE A 139 0.38 14.12 -7.88
CA ILE A 139 0.00 13.68 -9.23
C ILE A 139 -0.81 14.78 -9.94
N HIS A 140 -0.33 15.18 -11.11
CA HIS A 140 -1.04 16.08 -12.01
C HIS A 140 -2.03 15.32 -12.89
N SER A 141 -1.57 14.24 -13.55
CA SER A 141 -2.40 13.44 -14.45
C SER A 141 -1.88 12.02 -14.64
N ILE A 142 -2.79 11.11 -14.99
CA ILE A 142 -2.49 9.74 -15.43
C ILE A 142 -3.16 9.51 -16.78
N LYS A 143 -2.39 9.12 -17.80
CA LYS A 143 -2.88 8.80 -19.16
C LYS A 143 -2.55 7.37 -19.53
N ILE A 144 -3.47 6.71 -20.22
CA ILE A 144 -3.32 5.33 -20.69
C ILE A 144 -3.10 5.33 -22.20
N ILE A 145 -2.14 4.54 -22.66
CA ILE A 145 -1.91 4.24 -24.07
C ILE A 145 -1.97 2.74 -24.31
N ASP A 146 -2.36 2.34 -25.52
CA ASP A 146 -2.45 0.94 -25.92
C ASP A 146 -1.10 0.34 -26.33
N SER A 147 -1.08 -0.98 -26.51
CA SER A 147 0.11 -1.72 -26.93
C SER A 147 0.58 -1.32 -28.33
N THR A 148 -0.33 -0.98 -29.25
CA THR A 148 0.01 -0.54 -30.61
C THR A 148 0.84 0.75 -30.57
N THR A 149 0.45 1.71 -29.75
CA THR A 149 1.16 2.98 -29.53
C THR A 149 2.50 2.74 -28.85
N LEU A 150 2.55 1.87 -27.83
CA LEU A 150 3.79 1.47 -27.15
C LEU A 150 4.84 0.92 -28.12
N VAL A 151 4.42 0.02 -29.01
CA VAL A 151 5.33 -0.59 -30.00
C VAL A 151 5.73 0.43 -31.06
N ALA A 152 4.77 1.14 -31.65
CA ALA A 152 5.02 2.02 -32.78
C ALA A 152 5.85 3.26 -32.40
N GLN A 153 5.59 3.87 -31.24
CA GLN A 153 6.21 5.14 -30.85
C GLN A 153 7.37 4.97 -29.87
N PHE A 154 7.32 3.95 -28.99
CA PHE A 154 8.28 3.81 -27.89
C PHE A 154 9.12 2.53 -27.97
N ARG A 155 8.86 1.66 -28.95
CA ARG A 155 9.54 0.36 -29.13
C ARG A 155 9.45 -0.55 -27.88
N ILE A 156 8.42 -0.35 -27.06
CA ILE A 156 8.17 -1.16 -25.87
C ILE A 156 7.30 -2.35 -26.29
N GLN A 157 7.86 -3.55 -26.18
CA GLN A 157 7.19 -4.81 -26.49
C GLN A 157 6.69 -5.47 -25.19
N ASP A 158 5.84 -6.50 -25.34
CA ASP A 158 5.38 -7.36 -24.23
C ASP A 158 4.55 -6.68 -23.14
N LYS A 159 4.06 -5.47 -23.39
CA LYS A 159 3.17 -4.72 -22.50
C LYS A 159 1.83 -4.45 -23.17
N LYS A 160 0.76 -4.63 -22.41
CA LYS A 160 -0.62 -4.41 -22.86
C LYS A 160 -0.99 -2.92 -22.82
N HIS A 161 -0.47 -2.20 -21.83
CA HIS A 161 -0.79 -0.79 -21.60
C HIS A 161 0.44 0.00 -21.20
N GLY A 162 0.50 1.25 -21.65
CA GLY A 162 1.41 2.26 -21.13
C GLY A 162 0.67 3.20 -20.19
N VAL A 163 1.24 3.47 -19.02
CA VAL A 163 0.68 4.38 -18.02
C VAL A 163 1.65 5.54 -17.85
N MET A 164 1.24 6.70 -18.35
CA MET A 164 2.02 7.93 -18.30
C MET A 164 1.56 8.78 -17.12
N ILE A 165 2.47 9.01 -16.18
CA ILE A 165 2.23 9.74 -14.95
C ILE A 165 3.00 11.06 -15.03
N THR A 166 2.29 12.16 -14.84
CA THR A 166 2.86 13.50 -14.74
C THR A 166 2.65 14.02 -13.33
N THR A 167 3.71 14.48 -12.66
CA THR A 167 3.63 15.06 -11.33
C THR A 167 3.44 16.57 -11.38
N ARG A 168 2.94 17.13 -10.28
CA ARG A 168 2.97 18.58 -10.04
C ARG A 168 4.40 18.98 -9.66
N HIS A 169 4.85 20.13 -10.13
CA HIS A 169 6.11 20.77 -9.73
C HIS A 169 5.86 21.72 -8.57
#